data_AF-C7RGT0-F1
#
_entry.id   AF-C7RGT0-F1
#
_cell.length_a   1.000
_cell.length_b   1.000
_cell.length_c   1.000
_cell.angle_alpha   90.00
_cell.angle_beta   90.00
_cell.angle_gamma   90.00
#
_symmetry.space_group_name_H-M   'P 1'
#
loop_
_entity.id
_entity.type
_entity.pdbx_description
1 polymer ?
#
loop_
_entity_poly.entity_id
_entity_poly.type
_entity_poly.pdbx_seq_one_letter_code
_entity_poly.pdbx_strand_id
1 'polypeptide(L)'
;MKKTKTKGFTLIECIIALGFVAILSLILLPSLNNINRINQESEDKIRMTYALEEAIEKNKNQDLGEYSYNINGFGVEVSVEEYSPGLKKITASCDGFGLELVR
;
A
#
# COMPACT_ATOMS: atom_id res chain seq x y z
N MET A 1 51.55 19.43 -35.90
CA MET A 1 50.31 19.20 -35.12
C MET A 1 50.13 17.70 -34.91
N LYS A 2 50.22 17.22 -33.66
CA LYS A 2 50.15 15.78 -33.32
C LYS A 2 48.67 15.37 -33.26
N LYS A 3 48.17 14.61 -34.23
CA LYS A 3 46.78 14.13 -34.23
C LYS A 3 46.60 13.10 -33.11
N THR A 4 45.80 13.43 -32.10
CA THR A 4 45.33 12.48 -31.09
C THR A 4 44.40 11.49 -31.77
N LYS A 5 44.81 10.21 -31.87
CA LYS A 5 43.91 9.15 -32.32
C LYS A 5 42.94 8.85 -31.18
N THR A 6 41.71 9.34 -31.28
CA THR A 6 40.60 8.83 -30.45
C THR A 6 40.32 7.40 -30.90
N LYS A 7 40.59 6.41 -30.04
CA LYS A 7 40.15 5.03 -30.31
C LYS A 7 38.63 5.02 -30.13
N GLY A 8 37.89 4.91 -31.23
CA GLY A 8 36.44 4.71 -31.19
C GLY A 8 36.10 3.32 -30.64
N PHE A 9 34.88 3.17 -30.12
CA PHE A 9 34.35 1.86 -29.73
C PHE A 9 34.28 0.93 -30.93
N THR A 10 34.67 -0.31 -30.71
CA THR A 10 34.50 -1.38 -31.70
C THR A 10 33.08 -1.93 -31.66
N LEU A 11 32.59 -2.41 -32.79
CA LEU A 11 31.25 -3.01 -32.89
C LEU A 11 31.09 -4.19 -31.90
N ILE A 12 32.17 -4.96 -31.69
CA ILE A 12 32.16 -6.11 -30.79
C ILE A 12 32.00 -5.69 -29.32
N GLU A 13 32.64 -4.59 -28.89
CA GLU A 13 32.47 -4.05 -27.54
C GLU A 13 31.02 -3.60 -27.31
N CYS A 14 30.38 -3.00 -28.30
CA CYS A 14 28.96 -2.63 -28.21
C CYS A 14 28.04 -3.86 -28.07
N ILE A 15 28.30 -4.94 -28.82
CA ILE A 15 27.51 -6.18 -28.73
C ILE A 15 27.66 -6.81 -27.34
N ILE A 16 28.89 -6.86 -26.82
CA ILE A 16 29.17 -7.40 -25.48
C ILE A 16 28.48 -6.56 -24.40
N ALA A 17 28.56 -5.22 -24.50
CA ALA A 17 27.89 -4.32 -23.56
C ALA A 17 26.37 -4.48 -23.58
N LEU A 18 25.76 -4.61 -24.77
CA LEU A 18 24.32 -4.88 -24.91
C LEU A 18 23.93 -6.22 -24.29
N GLY A 19 24.78 -7.25 -24.44
CA GLY A 19 24.58 -8.54 -23.78
C GLY A 19 24.52 -8.42 -22.26
N PHE A 20 25.43 -7.65 -21.66
CA PHE A 20 25.40 -7.40 -20.21
C PHE A 20 24.14 -6.63 -19.78
N VAL A 21 23.75 -5.59 -20.53
CA VAL A 21 22.53 -4.84 -20.24
C VAL A 21 21.30 -5.75 -20.29
N ALA A 22 21.20 -6.60 -21.32
CA ALA A 22 20.09 -7.54 -21.47
C ALA A 22 19.99 -8.50 -20.28
N ILE A 23 21.11 -9.07 -19.84
CA ILE A 23 21.14 -9.99 -18.69
C ILE A 23 20.70 -9.27 -17.41
N LEU A 24 21.23 -8.06 -17.16
CA LEU A 24 20.86 -7.26 -16.00
C LEU A 24 19.37 -6.89 -16.01
N SER A 25 18.83 -6.51 -17.16
CA SER A 25 17.41 -6.18 -17.31
C SER A 25 16.51 -7.37 -17.00
N LEU A 26 16.87 -8.59 -17.43
CA LEU A 26 16.08 -9.79 -17.14
C LEU A 26 15.96 -10.08 -15.64
N ILE A 27 16.99 -9.75 -14.86
CA ILE A 27 17.00 -9.93 -13.41
C ILE A 27 16.23 -8.79 -12.70
N LEU A 28 16.35 -7.56 -13.20
CA LEU A 28 15.77 -6.38 -12.58
C LEU A 28 14.26 -6.26 -12.78
N LEU A 29 13.74 -6.63 -13.95
CA LEU A 29 12.32 -6.52 -14.27
C LEU A 29 11.37 -7.21 -13.26
N PRO A 30 11.58 -8.50 -12.89
CA PRO A 30 10.71 -9.14 -11.90
C PRO A 30 10.82 -8.50 -10.51
N SER A 31 12.01 -8.01 -10.14
CA SER A 31 12.22 -7.30 -8.87
C SER A 31 11.42 -6.00 -8.80
N LEU A 32 11.51 -5.17 -9.84
CA LEU A 32 10.75 -3.92 -9.96
C LEU A 32 9.25 -4.16 -9.90
N ASN A 33 8.76 -5.20 -10.61
CA ASN A 33 7.34 -5.52 -10.60
C ASN A 33 6.87 -5.98 -9.20
N ASN A 34 7.68 -6.76 -8.48
CA ASN A 34 7.35 -7.17 -7.12
C ASN A 34 7.33 -5.98 -6.15
N ILE A 35 8.30 -5.06 -6.25
CA ILE A 35 8.31 -3.84 -5.44
C ILE A 35 7.06 -2.99 -5.71
N ASN A 36 6.69 -2.83 -6.98
CA ASN A 36 5.49 -2.07 -7.34
C ASN A 36 4.22 -2.70 -6.74
N ARG A 37 4.08 -4.03 -6.84
CA ARG A 37 2.96 -4.74 -6.21
C ARG A 37 2.92 -4.57 -4.70
N ILE A 38 4.07 -4.69 -4.03
CA ILE A 38 4.17 -4.52 -2.57
C ILE A 38 3.79 -3.08 -2.17
N ASN A 39 4.23 -2.08 -2.94
CA ASN A 39 3.88 -0.69 -2.69
C ASN A 39 2.37 -0.46 -2.84
N GLN A 40 1.74 -0.99 -3.89
CA GLN A 40 0.29 -0.91 -4.08
C GLN A 40 -0.46 -1.58 -2.92
N GLU A 41 -0.07 -2.80 -2.54
CA GLU A 41 -0.66 -3.49 -1.39
C GLU A 41 -0.48 -2.71 -0.07
N SER A 42 0.65 -2.01 0.09
CA SER A 42 0.91 -1.17 1.25
C SER A 42 0.04 0.10 1.24
N GLU A 43 -0.10 0.76 0.10
CA GLU A 43 -0.96 1.94 -0.06
C GLU A 43 -2.42 1.61 0.24
N ASP A 44 -2.92 0.49 -0.28
CA ASP A 44 -4.29 0.05 -0.03
C ASP A 44 -4.53 -0.25 1.46
N LYS A 45 -3.58 -0.92 2.13
CA LYS A 45 -3.64 -1.14 3.58
C LYS A 45 -3.68 0.16 4.37
N ILE A 46 -2.84 1.13 4.01
CA ILE A 46 -2.81 2.44 4.68
C ILE A 46 -4.16 3.15 4.50
N ARG A 47 -4.71 3.18 3.29
CA ARG A 47 -6.00 3.82 3.00
C ARG A 47 -7.16 3.15 3.75
N MET A 48 -7.13 1.82 3.86
CA MET A 48 -8.10 1.06 4.63
C MET A 48 -8.01 1.38 6.13
N THR A 49 -6.81 1.42 6.72
CA THR A 49 -6.63 1.80 8.12
C THR A 49 -7.21 3.19 8.40
N TYR A 50 -6.94 4.18 7.54
CA TYR A 50 -7.52 5.50 7.69
C TYR A 50 -9.06 5.49 7.58
N ALA A 51 -9.62 4.67 6.71
CA ALA A 51 -11.07 4.52 6.60
C ALA A 51 -11.69 3.92 7.89
N LEU A 52 -11.02 2.93 8.49
CA LEU A 52 -11.45 2.34 9.76
C LEU A 52 -11.32 3.35 10.91
N GLU A 53 -10.25 4.13 10.96
CA GLU A 53 -10.07 5.20 11.96
C GLU A 53 -11.15 6.28 11.84
N GLU A 54 -11.44 6.74 10.62
CA GLU A 54 -12.51 7.71 10.37
C GLU A 54 -13.88 7.16 10.78
N ALA A 55 -14.15 5.88 10.49
CA ALA A 55 -15.37 5.21 10.95
C ALA A 55 -15.47 5.22 12.48
N ILE A 56 -14.40 4.89 13.20
CA ILE A 56 -14.38 4.94 14.67
C ILE A 56 -14.61 6.36 15.17
N GLU A 57 -13.90 7.36 14.63
CA GLU A 57 -14.03 8.77 15.01
C GLU A 57 -15.47 9.26 14.87
N LYS A 58 -16.12 8.91 13.76
CA LYS A 58 -17.52 9.29 13.48
C LYS A 58 -18.49 8.69 14.49
N ASN A 59 -18.22 7.48 14.97
CA ASN A 59 -19.11 6.73 15.86
C ASN A 59 -18.84 6.96 17.35
N LYS A 60 -17.87 7.79 17.71
CA LYS A 60 -17.51 8.07 19.13
C LYS A 60 -18.67 8.51 20.01
N ASN A 61 -19.61 9.27 19.44
CA ASN A 61 -20.76 9.82 20.16
C ASN A 61 -22.08 9.18 19.73
N GLN A 62 -22.03 8.10 18.95
CA GLN A 62 -23.23 7.44 18.45
C GLN A 62 -23.86 6.55 19.52
N ASP A 63 -25.16 6.33 19.35
CA ASP A 63 -25.90 5.38 20.16
C ASP A 63 -25.50 3.94 19.83
N LEU A 64 -25.82 3.03 20.74
CA LEU A 64 -25.57 1.60 20.55
C LEU A 64 -26.28 1.11 19.28
N GLY A 65 -25.59 0.28 18.51
CA GLY A 65 -26.12 -0.28 17.26
C GLY A 65 -25.07 -0.54 16.20
N GLU A 66 -25.54 -1.04 15.06
CA GLU A 66 -24.73 -1.33 13.89
C GLU A 66 -24.92 -0.24 12.83
N TYR A 67 -23.81 0.17 12.22
CA TYR A 67 -23.76 1.22 11.21
C TYR A 67 -22.88 0.76 10.05
N SER A 68 -23.15 1.29 8.86
CA SER A 68 -22.34 1.03 7.67
C SER A 68 -22.03 2.33 6.96
N TYR A 69 -20.77 2.49 6.56
CA TYR A 69 -20.28 3.68 5.88
C TYR A 69 -19.48 3.28 4.64
N ASN A 70 -19.56 4.11 3.60
CA ASN A 70 -18.58 4.09 2.54
C ASN A 70 -17.55 5.18 2.80
N ILE A 71 -16.31 4.80 3.13
CA ILE A 71 -15.21 5.73 3.43
C ILE A 71 -14.05 5.38 2.52
N ASN A 72 -13.58 6.35 1.72
CA ASN A 72 -12.50 6.17 0.75
C ASN A 72 -12.72 5.03 -0.27
N GLY A 73 -13.99 4.67 -0.54
CA GLY A 73 -14.37 3.56 -1.42
C GLY A 73 -14.49 2.20 -0.71
N PHE A 74 -14.17 2.14 0.59
CA PHE A 74 -14.29 0.93 1.41
C PHE A 74 -15.64 0.90 2.12
N GLY A 75 -16.33 -0.24 2.08
CA GLY A 75 -17.54 -0.49 2.86
C GLY A 75 -17.17 -0.89 4.28
N VAL A 76 -17.18 0.07 5.20
CA VAL A 76 -16.82 -0.14 6.60
C VAL A 76 -18.07 -0.40 7.42
N GLU A 77 -18.09 -1.54 8.11
CA GLU A 77 -19.12 -1.89 9.08
C GLU A 77 -18.65 -1.48 10.47
N VAL A 78 -19.54 -0.90 11.27
CA VAL A 78 -19.24 -0.42 12.62
C VAL A 78 -20.28 -0.98 13.59
N SER A 79 -19.84 -1.65 14.65
CA SER A 79 -20.67 -2.04 15.78
C SER A 79 -20.32 -1.18 17.00
N VAL A 80 -21.33 -0.57 17.62
CA VAL A 80 -21.23 0.16 18.88
C VAL A 80 -22.00 -0.60 19.94
N GLU A 81 -21.28 -1.22 20.86
CA GLU A 81 -21.81 -2.12 21.90
C GLU A 81 -21.50 -1.58 23.29
N GLU A 82 -22.29 -1.97 24.28
CA GLU A 82 -21.96 -1.67 25.68
C GLU A 82 -20.86 -2.62 26.15
N TYR A 83 -19.74 -2.07 26.63
CA TYR A 83 -18.64 -2.86 27.18
C TYR A 83 -18.80 -3.08 28.68
N SER A 84 -19.14 -2.01 29.39
CA SER A 84 -19.46 -2.01 30.83
C SER A 84 -20.24 -0.74 31.17
N PRO A 85 -20.82 -0.58 32.38
CA PRO A 85 -21.63 0.58 32.71
C PRO A 85 -20.88 1.91 32.46
N GLY A 86 -21.36 2.68 31.48
CA GLY A 86 -20.75 3.95 31.06
C GLY A 86 -19.58 3.85 30.08
N LEU A 87 -19.20 2.64 29.64
CA LEU A 87 -18.19 2.37 28.62
C LEU A 87 -18.82 1.68 27.40
N LYS A 88 -18.52 2.19 26.22
CA LYS A 88 -18.88 1.66 24.91
C LYS A 88 -17.66 1.02 24.25
N LYS A 89 -17.89 -0.07 23.52
CA LYS A 89 -16.95 -0.66 22.58
C LYS A 89 -17.40 -0.28 21.16
N ILE A 90 -16.49 0.30 20.39
CA ILE A 90 -16.70 0.63 18.98
C ILE A 90 -15.77 -0.28 18.18
N THR A 91 -16.32 -1.10 17.30
CA THR A 91 -15.57 -1.98 16.42
C THR A 91 -15.86 -1.60 14.98
N ALA A 92 -14.83 -1.27 14.21
CA ALA A 92 -14.94 -1.02 12.78
C ALA A 92 -14.25 -2.15 12.01
N SER A 93 -14.89 -2.71 10.99
CA SER A 93 -14.36 -3.80 10.16
C SER A 93 -14.58 -3.57 8.67
N CYS A 94 -13.59 -3.99 7.87
CA CYS A 94 -13.64 -3.99 6.42
C CYS A 94 -12.69 -5.09 5.89
N ASP A 95 -13.16 -5.93 4.96
CA ASP A 95 -12.35 -6.95 4.25
C ASP A 95 -11.43 -7.81 5.15
N GLY A 96 -11.93 -8.20 6.34
CA GLY A 96 -11.19 -9.03 7.30
C GLY A 96 -10.19 -8.28 8.18
N PHE A 97 -10.04 -6.96 8.00
CA PHE A 97 -9.33 -6.07 8.91
C PHE A 97 -10.31 -5.40 9.86
N GLY A 98 -9.89 -5.21 11.11
CA GLY A 98 -10.73 -4.56 12.11
C GLY A 98 -9.91 -3.73 13.08
N LEU A 99 -10.52 -2.65 13.55
CA LEU A 99 -10.04 -1.82 14.65
C LEU A 99 -11.10 -1.81 15.74
N GLU A 100 -10.66 -1.80 16.99
CA GLU A 100 -11.54 -1.68 18.15
C GLU A 100 -11.07 -0.56 19.07
N LEU A 101 -12.04 0.14 19.65
CA LEU A 101 -11.84 1.19 20.64
C LEU A 101 -12.82 0.97 21.78
N VAL A 102 -12.33 0.93 23.02
CA VAL A 102 -13.16 0.87 24.23
C VAL A 102 -13.05 2.22 24.95
N ARG A 103 -14.20 2.84 25.26
CA ARG A 103 -14.26 4.14 25.93
C ARG A 103 -15.50 4.32 26.78
#